data_AF-A0A2W1ZDZ6-F1
#
_entry.id   AF-A0A2W1ZDZ6-F1
#
_cell.length_a   1.000
_cell.length_b   1.000
_cell.length_c   1.000
_cell.angle_alpha   90.00
_cell.angle_beta   90.00
_cell.angle_gamma   90.00
#
_symmetry.space_group_name_H-M   'P 1'
#
loop_
_entity.id
_entity.type
_entity.pdbx_description
1 polymer ?
#
loop_
_entity_poly.entity_id
_entity_poly.type
_entity_poly.pdbx_seq_one_letter_code
_entity_poly.pdbx_strand_id
1 'polypeptide(L)'
;MLLPVYLGLLRRSEQLLAESFRQVAEGHAAEPDVFHLCHTLAVQCDGHAERLDPVIERYGEADTEDEPERLHAEALPTTRSGPVGLLRDLQDVYVLASLVDITWTVVRQAGQGLRDEELLAVVAGCAQETELQLSWLRTRMKQAAPQALVVAS
;
A
#
# COMPACT_ATOMS: atom_id res chain seq x y z
N MET A 1 -7.56 2.02 24.72
CA MET A 1 -6.86 1.06 23.83
C MET A 1 -6.66 1.76 22.50
N LEU A 2 -5.46 1.75 21.91
CA LEU A 2 -5.14 2.51 20.70
C LEU A 2 -5.17 1.67 19.41
N LEU A 3 -5.56 0.40 19.48
CA LEU A 3 -5.72 -0.46 18.30
C LEU A 3 -6.69 0.13 17.24
N PRO A 4 -7.84 0.74 17.61
CA PRO A 4 -8.77 1.32 16.61
C PRO A 4 -8.16 2.40 15.73
N VAL A 5 -7.18 3.15 16.25
CA VAL A 5 -6.42 4.14 15.48
C VAL A 5 -5.61 3.45 14.39
N TYR A 6 -4.85 2.42 14.75
CA TYR A 6 -4.01 1.69 13.81
C TYR A 6 -4.83 0.89 12.79
N LEU A 7 -6.01 0.40 13.16
CA LEU A 7 -6.93 -0.24 12.21
C LEU A 7 -7.46 0.76 11.18
N GLY A 8 -7.86 1.97 11.62
CA GLY A 8 -8.27 3.04 10.70
C GLY A 8 -7.15 3.53 9.81
N LEU A 9 -5.95 3.69 10.38
CA LEU A 9 -4.77 4.04 9.62
C LEU A 9 -4.46 3.00 8.53
N LEU A 10 -4.54 1.72 8.88
CA LEU A 10 -4.24 0.63 7.97
C LEU A 10 -5.27 0.53 6.84
N ARG A 11 -6.57 0.56 7.16
CA ARG A 11 -7.64 0.56 6.15
C ARG A 11 -7.49 1.71 5.17
N ARG A 12 -7.25 2.92 5.68
CA ARG A 12 -7.04 4.10 4.83
C ARG A 12 -5.78 3.96 3.97
N SER A 13 -4.68 3.47 4.54
CA SER A 13 -3.42 3.29 3.80
C SER A 13 -3.58 2.27 2.67
N GLU A 14 -4.33 1.18 2.88
CA GLU A 14 -4.68 0.21 1.82
C GLU A 14 -5.52 0.84 0.72
N GLN A 15 -6.53 1.66 1.06
CA GLN A 15 -7.35 2.38 0.08
C GLN A 15 -6.53 3.36 -0.76
N LEU A 16 -5.65 4.15 -0.11
CA LEU A 16 -4.74 5.07 -0.78
C LEU A 16 -3.74 4.33 -1.67
N LEU A 17 -3.27 3.16 -1.24
CA LEU A 17 -2.36 2.32 -2.01
C LEU A 17 -3.05 1.75 -3.25
N ALA A 18 -4.29 1.29 -3.11
CA ALA A 18 -5.10 0.82 -4.23
C ALA A 18 -5.34 1.93 -5.27
N GLU A 19 -5.70 3.15 -4.83
CA GLU A 19 -5.83 4.32 -5.69
C GLU A 19 -4.51 4.66 -6.40
N SER A 20 -3.39 4.67 -5.66
CA SER A 20 -2.08 4.98 -6.22
C SER A 20 -1.63 3.94 -7.26
N PHE A 21 -1.92 2.66 -7.03
CA PHE A 21 -1.68 1.62 -8.03
C PHE A 21 -2.52 1.82 -9.30
N ARG A 22 -3.81 2.15 -9.17
CA ARG A 22 -4.67 2.48 -10.33
C ARG A 22 -4.12 3.69 -11.09
N GLN A 23 -3.70 4.73 -10.38
CA GLN A 23 -3.13 5.93 -10.98
C GLN A 23 -1.84 5.61 -11.77
N VAL A 24 -0.95 4.77 -11.22
CA VAL A 24 0.26 4.32 -11.92
C VAL A 24 -0.08 3.47 -13.15
N ALA A 25 -1.07 2.58 -13.05
CA ALA A 25 -1.50 1.76 -14.19
C ALA A 25 -1.94 2.65 -15.36
N GLU A 26 -2.85 3.59 -15.11
CA GLU A 26 -3.39 4.48 -16.14
C GLU A 26 -2.33 5.43 -16.69
N GLY A 27 -1.51 6.03 -15.82
CA GLY A 27 -0.50 7.00 -16.22
C GLY A 27 0.67 6.41 -17.01
N HIS A 28 0.91 5.11 -16.89
CA HIS A 28 1.98 4.38 -17.58
C HIS A 28 1.45 3.22 -18.43
N ALA A 29 0.24 3.34 -18.99
CA ALA A 29 -0.42 2.30 -19.77
C ALA A 29 0.36 1.82 -21.02
N ALA A 30 1.37 2.58 -21.45
CA ALA A 30 2.30 2.18 -22.52
C ALA A 30 3.24 1.04 -22.10
N GLU A 31 3.38 0.76 -20.81
CA GLU A 31 4.14 -0.35 -20.22
C GLU A 31 3.14 -1.46 -19.80
N PRO A 32 2.91 -2.50 -20.63
CA PRO A 32 1.79 -3.42 -20.42
C PRO A 32 1.88 -4.22 -19.11
N ASP A 33 3.11 -4.51 -18.65
CA ASP A 33 3.35 -5.18 -17.39
C ASP A 33 2.94 -4.30 -16.19
N VAL A 34 3.28 -3.01 -16.23
CA VAL A 34 2.89 -2.04 -15.21
C VAL A 34 1.38 -1.89 -15.18
N PHE A 35 0.74 -1.71 -16.35
CA PHE A 35 -0.72 -1.56 -16.44
C PHE A 35 -1.46 -2.71 -15.77
N HIS A 36 -1.19 -3.96 -16.19
CA HIS A 36 -1.94 -5.11 -15.70
C HIS A 36 -1.59 -5.49 -14.26
N LEU A 37 -0.32 -5.44 -13.89
CA LEU A 37 0.09 -5.81 -12.54
C LEU A 37 -0.39 -4.77 -11.53
N CYS A 38 -0.25 -3.47 -11.78
CA CYS A 38 -0.76 -2.46 -10.86
C CYS A 38 -2.28 -2.56 -10.66
N HIS A 39 -3.08 -2.85 -11.69
CA HIS A 39 -4.51 -3.14 -11.47
C HIS A 39 -4.74 -4.36 -10.57
N THR A 40 -3.96 -5.42 -10.75
CA THR A 40 -4.06 -6.62 -9.91
C THR A 40 -3.70 -6.30 -8.45
N LEU A 41 -2.64 -5.54 -8.22
CA LEU A 41 -2.22 -5.13 -6.87
C LEU A 41 -3.24 -4.19 -6.22
N ALA A 42 -3.88 -3.32 -7.00
CA ALA A 42 -4.96 -2.47 -6.48
C ALA A 42 -6.13 -3.29 -5.96
N VAL A 43 -6.55 -4.32 -6.69
CA VAL A 43 -7.63 -5.24 -6.25
C VAL A 43 -7.23 -5.98 -4.97
N GLN A 44 -5.96 -6.36 -4.82
CA GLN A 44 -5.48 -6.97 -3.57
C GLN A 44 -5.60 -6.01 -2.38
N CYS A 45 -5.20 -4.75 -2.55
CA CYS A 45 -5.32 -3.72 -1.51
C CYS A 45 -6.79 -3.47 -1.13
N ASP A 46 -7.70 -3.40 -2.11
CA ASP A 46 -9.15 -3.30 -1.82
C ASP A 46 -9.61 -4.52 -0.99
N GLY A 47 -9.20 -5.73 -1.37
CA GLY A 47 -9.50 -6.96 -0.62
C GLY A 47 -8.87 -7.01 0.78
N HIS A 48 -7.71 -6.40 0.99
CA HIS A 48 -7.12 -6.25 2.33
C HIS A 48 -7.98 -5.37 3.23
N ALA A 49 -8.47 -4.25 2.69
CA ALA A 49 -9.34 -3.33 3.42
C ALA A 49 -10.67 -3.99 3.82
N GLU A 50 -11.26 -4.82 2.94
CA GLU A 50 -12.47 -5.61 3.21
C GLU A 50 -12.23 -6.70 4.27
N ARG A 51 -11.05 -7.34 4.27
CA ARG A 51 -10.69 -8.36 5.27
C ARG A 51 -10.53 -7.79 6.69
N LEU A 52 -10.38 -6.47 6.82
CA LEU A 52 -10.35 -5.80 8.12
C LEU A 52 -11.74 -5.57 8.71
N ASP A 53 -12.81 -5.67 7.93
CA ASP A 53 -14.19 -5.36 8.36
C ASP A 53 -14.57 -6.08 9.67
N PRO A 54 -14.37 -7.40 9.84
CA PRO A 54 -14.78 -8.10 11.06
C PRO A 54 -13.98 -7.64 12.30
N VAL A 55 -12.72 -7.27 12.10
CA VAL A 55 -11.84 -6.76 13.17
C VAL A 55 -12.27 -5.35 13.57
N ILE A 56 -12.58 -4.51 12.58
CA ILE A 56 -13.05 -3.14 12.78
C ILE A 56 -14.42 -3.12 13.46
N GLU A 57 -15.34 -4.00 13.09
CA GLU A 57 -16.63 -4.15 13.78
C GLU A 57 -16.46 -4.50 15.26
N ARG A 58 -15.43 -5.29 15.60
CA ARG A 58 -15.14 -5.73 16.97
C ARG A 58 -14.45 -4.67 17.82
N TYR A 59 -13.38 -4.09 17.31
CA TYR A 59 -12.52 -3.19 18.09
C TYR A 59 -12.86 -1.71 17.88
N GLY A 60 -13.59 -1.39 16.82
CA GLY A 60 -13.81 -0.04 16.34
C GLY A 60 -12.72 0.42 15.38
N GLU A 61 -13.02 1.50 14.68
CA GLU A 61 -12.12 2.28 13.83
C GLU A 61 -12.21 3.72 14.32
N ALA A 62 -11.08 4.33 14.65
CA ALA A 62 -11.06 5.74 14.99
C ALA A 62 -11.00 6.55 13.70
N ASP A 63 -11.92 7.51 13.54
CA ASP A 63 -11.79 8.50 12.49
C ASP A 63 -10.63 9.42 12.87
N THR A 64 -9.60 9.44 12.03
CA THR A 64 -8.36 10.23 12.19
C THR A 64 -8.56 11.76 12.32
N GLU A 65 -9.80 12.27 12.34
CA GLU A 65 -10.07 13.68 12.62
C GLU A 65 -9.63 14.10 14.04
N ASP A 66 -9.47 13.13 14.97
CA ASP A 66 -9.03 13.37 16.35
C ASP A 66 -7.53 13.13 16.62
N GLU A 67 -6.71 12.83 15.60
CA GLU A 67 -5.24 12.73 15.77
C GLU A 67 -4.48 13.90 15.10
N PRO A 68 -3.57 14.57 15.82
CA PRO A 68 -2.75 15.67 15.28
C PRO A 68 -1.67 15.21 14.27
N GLU A 69 -1.56 13.92 14.01
CA GLU A 69 -0.53 13.30 13.18
C GLU A 69 -1.17 12.68 11.94
N ARG A 70 -1.72 13.53 11.06
CA ARG A 70 -2.02 13.11 9.68
C ARG A 70 -0.79 12.42 9.13
N LEU A 71 -0.95 11.17 8.70
CA LEU A 71 0.03 10.60 7.81
C LEU A 71 0.01 11.45 6.54
N HIS A 72 1.07 12.21 6.29
CA HIS A 72 1.25 13.02 5.09
C HIS A 72 1.44 12.17 3.82
N ALA A 73 1.00 10.91 3.84
CA ALA A 73 0.88 10.09 2.66
C ALA A 73 -0.44 10.47 1.99
N GLU A 74 -0.37 11.44 1.09
CA GLU A 74 -1.44 11.69 0.13
C GLU A 74 -1.33 10.63 -0.98
N ALA A 75 -2.47 10.13 -1.47
CA ALA A 75 -2.47 9.31 -2.68
C ALA A 75 -1.75 10.05 -3.80
N LEU A 76 -1.10 9.32 -4.71
CA LEU A 76 -0.47 9.91 -5.89
C LEU A 76 -1.51 10.72 -6.68
N PRO A 77 -1.46 12.07 -6.69
CA PRO A 77 -2.55 12.86 -7.24
C PRO A 77 -2.53 12.88 -8.77
N THR A 78 -1.34 12.70 -9.37
CA THR A 78 -1.11 12.64 -10.81
C THR A 78 0.15 11.82 -11.07
N THR A 79 0.21 11.16 -12.23
CA THR A 79 1.45 10.53 -12.70
C THR A 79 2.36 11.52 -13.42
N ARG A 80 3.66 11.25 -13.36
CA ARG A 80 4.68 12.07 -14.02
C ARG A 80 4.98 11.52 -15.41
N SER A 81 5.13 12.43 -16.37
CA SER A 81 5.56 12.09 -17.73
C SER A 81 7.07 12.13 -17.89
N GLY A 82 7.58 11.48 -18.94
CA GLY A 82 8.97 11.57 -19.38
C GLY A 82 9.87 10.45 -18.83
N PRO A 83 11.16 10.48 -19.16
CA PRO A 83 12.12 9.40 -18.93
C PRO A 83 12.15 8.82 -17.51
N VAL A 84 11.97 9.69 -16.51
CA VAL A 84 12.09 9.36 -15.09
C VAL A 84 10.71 9.27 -14.41
N GLY A 85 9.62 9.53 -15.15
CA GLY A 85 8.26 9.59 -14.62
C GLY A 85 7.83 8.29 -13.94
N LEU A 86 7.92 7.17 -14.67
CA LEU A 86 7.61 5.83 -14.13
C LEU A 86 8.42 5.50 -12.88
N LEU A 87 9.73 5.79 -12.89
CA LEU A 87 10.58 5.52 -11.73
C LEU A 87 10.13 6.28 -10.48
N ARG A 88 9.80 7.57 -10.63
CA ARG A 88 9.35 8.40 -9.50
C ARG A 88 8.00 7.94 -8.97
N ASP A 89 7.09 7.57 -9.86
CA ASP A 89 5.77 7.11 -9.45
C ASP A 89 5.86 5.72 -8.77
N LEU A 90 6.71 4.81 -9.27
CA LEU A 90 7.00 3.53 -8.58
C LEU A 90 7.67 3.73 -7.22
N GLN A 91 8.53 4.75 -7.06
CA GLN A 91 9.13 5.10 -5.76
C GLN A 91 8.08 5.59 -4.77
N ASP A 92 7.18 6.46 -5.21
CA ASP A 92 6.12 7.01 -4.37
C ASP A 92 5.17 5.89 -3.89
N VAL A 93 4.76 4.98 -4.80
CA VAL A 93 3.97 3.78 -4.43
C VAL A 93 4.75 2.86 -3.48
N TYR A 94 6.07 2.69 -3.69
CA TYR A 94 6.90 1.87 -2.80
C TYR A 94 6.97 2.41 -1.37
N VAL A 95 7.01 3.74 -1.20
CA VAL A 95 6.97 4.36 0.14
C VAL A 95 5.64 4.08 0.82
N LEU A 96 4.53 4.23 0.11
CA LEU A 96 3.19 3.95 0.63
C LEU A 96 3.00 2.46 0.98
N ALA A 97 3.45 1.55 0.11
CA ALA A 97 3.43 0.11 0.40
C ALA A 97 4.30 -0.25 1.60
N SER A 98 5.44 0.43 1.80
CA SER A 98 6.32 0.19 2.96
C SER A 98 5.67 0.65 4.27
N LEU A 99 4.87 1.73 4.21
CA LEU A 99 4.06 2.17 5.33
C LEU A 99 2.97 1.14 5.67
N VAL A 100 2.28 0.59 4.67
CA VAL A 100 1.27 -0.45 4.87
C VAL A 100 1.90 -1.69 5.53
N ASP A 101 3.05 -2.14 5.03
CA ASP A 101 3.81 -3.27 5.57
C ASP A 101 4.22 -3.09 7.05
N ILE A 102 4.76 -1.91 7.40
CA ILE A 102 5.14 -1.66 8.80
C ILE A 102 3.91 -1.53 9.69
N THR A 103 2.80 -0.99 9.18
CA THR A 103 1.53 -0.89 9.92
C THR A 103 0.95 -2.29 10.19
N TRP A 104 0.96 -3.20 9.21
CA TRP A 104 0.62 -4.61 9.41
C TRP A 104 1.49 -5.27 10.48
N THR A 105 2.79 -4.94 10.52
CA THR A 105 3.71 -5.44 11.55
C THR A 105 3.33 -4.95 12.95
N VAL A 106 2.97 -3.68 13.11
CA VAL A 106 2.53 -3.13 14.41
C VAL A 106 1.20 -3.76 14.86
N VAL A 107 0.23 -3.87 13.95
CA VAL A 107 -1.07 -4.53 14.23
C VAL A 107 -0.88 -6.00 14.61
N ARG A 108 0.07 -6.71 13.98
CA ARG A 108 0.45 -8.07 14.36
C ARG A 108 0.83 -8.18 15.84
N GLN A 109 1.65 -7.25 16.33
CA GLN A 109 2.10 -7.24 17.73
C GLN A 109 0.91 -7.03 18.69
N ALA A 110 -0.01 -6.14 18.33
CA ALA A 110 -1.25 -5.95 19.09
C ALA A 110 -2.10 -7.23 19.13
N GLY A 111 -2.29 -7.90 17.98
CA GLY A 111 -2.99 -9.18 17.90
C GLY A 111 -2.36 -10.28 18.75
N GLN A 112 -1.03 -10.36 18.78
CA GLN A 112 -0.30 -11.29 19.65
C GLN A 112 -0.54 -11.00 21.13
N GLY A 113 -0.49 -9.73 21.54
CA GLY A 113 -0.77 -9.32 22.91
C GLY A 113 -2.21 -9.61 23.35
N LEU A 114 -3.16 -9.46 22.45
CA LEU A 114 -4.59 -9.74 22.68
C LEU A 114 -4.95 -11.23 22.55
N ARG A 115 -4.07 -12.04 21.93
CA ARG A 115 -4.35 -13.43 21.55
C ARG A 115 -5.58 -13.55 20.64
N ASP A 116 -5.78 -12.58 19.75
CA ASP A 116 -6.86 -12.62 18.77
C ASP A 116 -6.39 -13.40 17.53
N GLU A 117 -6.80 -14.67 17.44
CA GLU A 117 -6.42 -15.56 16.35
C GLU A 117 -6.99 -15.12 14.99
N GLU A 118 -8.15 -14.46 14.98
CA GLU A 118 -8.78 -13.98 13.75
C GLU A 118 -8.04 -12.77 13.19
N LEU A 119 -7.69 -11.81 14.05
CA LEU A 119 -6.82 -10.69 13.67
C LEU A 119 -5.48 -11.20 13.14
N LEU A 120 -4.87 -12.18 13.81
CA LEU A 120 -3.61 -12.75 13.38
C LEU A 120 -3.71 -13.45 12.02
N ALA A 121 -4.83 -14.11 11.72
CA ALA A 121 -5.08 -14.72 10.42
C ALA A 121 -5.23 -13.67 9.30
N VAL A 122 -5.94 -12.57 9.55
CA VAL A 122 -6.05 -11.44 8.60
C VAL A 122 -4.66 -10.87 8.31
N VAL A 123 -3.92 -10.53 9.38
CA VAL A 123 -2.57 -9.94 9.28
C VAL A 123 -1.59 -10.86 8.54
N ALA A 124 -1.67 -12.17 8.76
CA ALA A 124 -0.74 -13.11 8.13
C ALA A 124 -0.88 -13.12 6.60
N GLY A 125 -2.11 -13.14 6.08
CA GLY A 125 -2.33 -13.12 4.64
C GLY A 125 -2.03 -11.76 4.01
N CYS A 126 -2.58 -10.67 4.56
CA CYS A 126 -2.40 -9.34 3.97
C CYS A 126 -0.92 -8.91 3.97
N ALA A 127 -0.19 -9.13 5.06
CA ALA A 127 1.23 -8.76 5.13
C ALA A 127 2.08 -9.56 4.13
N GLN A 128 1.80 -10.86 3.93
CA GLN A 128 2.51 -11.64 2.93
C GLN A 128 2.27 -11.11 1.51
N GLU A 129 1.05 -10.72 1.19
CA GLU A 129 0.72 -10.11 -0.10
C GLU A 129 1.41 -8.74 -0.27
N THR A 130 1.43 -7.89 0.75
CA THR A 130 2.16 -6.61 0.75
C THR A 130 3.68 -6.79 0.58
N GLU A 131 4.29 -7.80 1.21
CA GLU A 131 5.71 -8.13 1.02
C GLU A 131 6.02 -8.48 -0.45
N LEU A 132 5.11 -9.22 -1.12
CA LEU A 132 5.23 -9.55 -2.54
C LEU A 132 5.09 -8.30 -3.43
N GLN A 133 4.17 -7.39 -3.10
CA GLN A 133 4.03 -6.09 -3.78
C GLN A 133 5.33 -5.27 -3.72
N LEU A 134 5.93 -5.16 -2.52
CA LEU A 134 7.21 -4.47 -2.31
C LEU A 134 8.36 -5.11 -3.10
N SER A 135 8.41 -6.43 -3.15
CA SER A 135 9.39 -7.18 -3.93
C SER A 135 9.27 -6.89 -5.42
N TRP A 136 8.04 -6.88 -5.94
CA TRP A 136 7.76 -6.55 -7.33
C TRP A 136 8.16 -5.11 -7.67
N LEU A 137 7.71 -4.12 -6.88
CA LEU A 137 8.05 -2.70 -7.06
C LEU A 137 9.57 -2.49 -7.13
N ARG A 138 10.31 -3.10 -6.20
CA ARG A 138 11.78 -3.04 -6.17
C ARG A 138 12.41 -3.64 -7.43
N THR A 139 11.87 -4.77 -7.88
CA THR A 139 12.35 -5.45 -9.10
C THR A 139 12.09 -4.61 -10.34
N ARG A 140 10.88 -4.04 -10.48
CA ARG A 140 10.52 -3.23 -11.64
C ARG A 140 11.29 -1.92 -11.71
N MET A 141 11.53 -1.27 -10.56
CA MET A 141 12.41 -0.08 -10.48
C MET A 141 13.83 -0.40 -10.94
N LYS A 142 14.41 -1.55 -10.52
CA LYS A 142 15.74 -1.98 -10.97
C LYS A 142 15.80 -2.19 -12.49
N GLN A 143 14.72 -2.69 -13.09
CA GLN A 143 14.64 -2.90 -14.55
C GLN A 143 14.51 -1.57 -15.31
N ALA A 144 13.72 -0.62 -14.82
CA ALA A 144 13.54 0.69 -15.46
C ALA A 144 14.76 1.61 -15.32
N ALA A 145 15.52 1.48 -14.23
CA ALA A 145 16.57 2.44 -13.85
C ALA A 145 17.63 2.70 -14.93
N PRO A 146 18.25 1.70 -15.57
CA PRO A 146 19.29 1.96 -16.56
C PRO A 146 18.78 2.80 -17.74
N GLN A 147 17.57 2.50 -18.22
CA GLN A 147 17.01 3.13 -19.42
C GLN A 147 16.58 4.56 -19.13
N ALA A 148 15.90 4.75 -18.01
CA ALA A 148 15.44 6.06 -17.55
C ALA A 148 16.59 7.01 -17.18
N LEU A 149 17.68 6.50 -16.59
CA LEU A 149 18.75 7.33 -16.02
C LEU A 149 19.97 7.52 -16.94
N VAL A 150 20.18 6.63 -17.92
CA VAL A 150 21.39 6.66 -18.78
C VAL A 150 21.06 6.82 -20.26
N VAL A 151 19.97 6.21 -20.73
CA VAL A 151 19.64 6.20 -22.17
C VAL A 151 18.75 7.39 -22.56
N ALA A 152 17.83 7.75 -21.67
CA ALA A 152 16.87 8.82 -21.91
C ALA A 152 17.29 10.18 -21.30
N SER A 153 18.51 10.24 -20.75
CA SER A 153 19.22 11.46 -20.33
C SER A 153 19.98 12.13 -21.48
#